data_AF-A0A7X7IYM6-F1
#
_entry.id   AF-A0A7X7IYM6-F1
#
_cell.length_a   1.000
_cell.length_b   1.000
_cell.length_c   1.000
_cell.angle_alpha   90.00
_cell.angle_beta   90.00
_cell.angle_gamma   90.00
#
_symmetry.space_group_name_H-M   'P 1'
#
loop_
_entity.id
_entity.type
_entity.pdbx_description
1 polymer ?
#
loop_
_entity_poly.entity_id
_entity_poly.type
_entity_poly.pdbx_seq_one_letter_code
_entity_poly.pdbx_strand_id
1 'polypeptide(L)'
;MAQRYMLGANWKATARIGASACDQCSFCTEFCPRYLLGHPIEPHKAMRSLGYSMVGEANVIGTLFCCECNLCTMMACPEDLDPSKVCVQNKRRLMSEGRKWEVEAVATRPELHLDNRRVPIGRLIRKLGLADFKNKGPLLEASLMAKRVKLPLKQHVGAPAGAVVKVGDAVKCGDVIAKPAENQLGAVIHASISGRVKEVSDAIVIEA
;
A
#
# COMPACT_ATOMS: atom_id res chain seq x y z
N MET A 1 -6.65 -13.92 18.75
CA MET A 1 -6.21 -12.66 18.10
C MET A 1 -6.09 -12.78 16.58
N ALA A 2 -5.43 -13.80 16.01
CA ALA A 2 -5.24 -13.93 14.55
C ALA A 2 -6.54 -13.95 13.72
N GLN A 3 -7.61 -14.56 14.24
CA GLN A 3 -8.90 -14.70 13.53
C GLN A 3 -9.57 -13.35 13.22
N ARG A 4 -9.29 -12.31 14.03
CA ARG A 4 -9.83 -10.95 13.86
C ARG A 4 -9.41 -10.30 12.54
N TYR A 5 -8.16 -10.51 12.12
CA TYR A 5 -7.65 -9.99 10.84
C TYR A 5 -7.84 -10.96 9.67
N MET A 6 -8.30 -12.19 9.95
CA MET A 6 -8.68 -13.15 8.92
C MET A 6 -10.11 -12.95 8.39
N LEU A 7 -10.94 -12.15 9.07
CA LEU A 7 -12.25 -11.70 8.59
C LEU A 7 -12.16 -10.88 7.27
N GLY A 8 -10.96 -10.40 6.94
CA GLY A 8 -10.63 -9.72 5.69
C GLY A 8 -10.47 -10.62 4.47
N ALA A 9 -10.67 -11.94 4.53
CA ALA A 9 -10.53 -12.80 3.33
C ALA A 9 -11.72 -12.71 2.35
N ASN A 10 -12.94 -12.47 2.84
CA ASN A 10 -14.17 -12.48 2.03
C ASN A 10 -14.80 -11.07 1.97
N TRP A 11 -14.90 -10.48 0.78
CA TRP A 11 -15.53 -9.17 0.60
C TRP A 11 -16.99 -9.14 1.07
N LYS A 12 -17.79 -10.14 0.72
CA LYS A 12 -19.22 -10.18 1.09
C LYS A 12 -19.40 -10.12 2.60
N ALA A 13 -18.53 -10.79 3.34
CA ALA A 13 -18.52 -10.74 4.80
C ALA A 13 -18.12 -9.36 5.31
N THR A 14 -17.02 -8.78 4.79
CA THR A 14 -16.58 -7.42 5.14
C THR A 14 -17.69 -6.39 4.90
N ALA A 15 -18.33 -6.40 3.73
CA ALA A 15 -19.39 -5.49 3.36
C ALA A 15 -20.61 -5.63 4.29
N ARG A 16 -21.08 -6.87 4.52
CA ARG A 16 -22.22 -7.16 5.39
C ARG A 16 -21.96 -6.71 6.83
N ILE A 17 -20.82 -7.09 7.40
CA ILE A 17 -20.46 -6.74 8.79
C ILE A 17 -20.28 -5.22 8.91
N GLY A 18 -19.57 -4.60 7.96
CA GLY A 18 -19.37 -3.15 7.93
C GLY A 18 -20.69 -2.37 7.83
N ALA A 19 -21.64 -2.85 7.04
CA ALA A 19 -22.96 -2.26 6.92
C ALA A 19 -23.80 -2.40 8.21
N SER A 20 -23.67 -3.50 8.94
CA SER A 20 -24.47 -3.77 10.13
C SER A 20 -23.90 -3.23 11.44
N ALA A 21 -22.58 -3.13 11.56
CA ALA A 21 -21.89 -2.89 12.84
C ALA A 21 -21.19 -1.53 12.93
N CYS A 22 -21.18 -0.72 11.87
CA CYS A 22 -20.58 0.62 11.94
C CYS A 22 -21.36 1.54 12.89
N ASP A 23 -20.72 1.99 13.96
CA ASP A 23 -21.23 2.94 14.96
C ASP A 23 -21.23 4.40 14.49
N GLN A 24 -20.70 4.66 13.29
CA GLN A 24 -20.63 5.97 12.65
C GLN A 24 -19.79 7.02 13.40
N CYS A 25 -18.82 6.65 14.26
CA CYS A 25 -18.02 7.58 15.07
C CYS A 25 -17.01 8.49 14.31
N SER A 26 -16.76 8.26 13.02
CA SER A 26 -15.77 8.97 12.18
C SER A 26 -14.28 8.82 12.54
N PHE A 27 -13.92 8.07 13.59
CA PHE A 27 -12.51 7.92 14.02
C PHE A 27 -11.56 7.42 12.93
N CYS A 28 -12.04 6.56 12.03
CA CYS A 28 -11.25 6.09 10.89
C CYS A 28 -10.79 7.21 9.94
N THR A 29 -11.45 8.36 9.93
CA THR A 29 -11.00 9.58 9.24
C THR A 29 -10.17 10.46 10.14
N GLU A 30 -10.60 10.67 11.38
CA GLU A 30 -9.92 11.56 12.31
C GLU A 30 -8.47 11.12 12.59
N PHE A 31 -8.19 9.82 12.54
CA PHE A 31 -6.86 9.23 12.67
C PHE A 31 -6.15 8.99 11.32
N CYS A 32 -6.79 9.22 10.17
CA CYS A 32 -6.18 8.93 8.88
C CYS A 32 -5.03 9.93 8.61
N PRO A 33 -3.78 9.47 8.42
CA PRO A 33 -2.65 10.38 8.23
C PRO A 33 -2.81 11.20 6.95
N ARG A 34 -3.37 10.60 5.89
CA ARG A 34 -3.66 11.30 4.63
C ARG A 34 -4.72 12.39 4.81
N TYR A 35 -5.76 12.12 5.61
CA TYR A 35 -6.75 13.15 5.94
C TYR A 35 -6.11 14.30 6.71
N LEU A 36 -5.31 13.99 7.74
CA LEU A 36 -4.59 14.99 8.54
C LEU A 36 -3.58 15.82 7.72
N LEU A 37 -2.98 15.21 6.68
CA LEU A 37 -2.13 15.88 5.70
C LEU A 37 -2.90 16.77 4.69
N GLY A 38 -4.21 16.94 4.85
CA GLY A 38 -5.02 17.81 4.01
C GLY A 38 -5.70 17.12 2.81
N HIS A 39 -5.42 15.83 2.55
CA HIS A 39 -6.10 15.11 1.47
C HIS A 39 -7.58 14.87 1.79
N PRO A 40 -8.45 14.76 0.77
CA PRO A 40 -9.90 14.67 0.98
C PRO A 40 -10.39 13.23 1.25
N ILE A 41 -9.55 12.39 1.86
CA ILE A 41 -9.91 11.00 2.14
C ILE A 41 -10.78 10.90 3.38
N GLU A 42 -11.92 10.24 3.26
CA GLU A 42 -12.89 10.11 4.36
C GLU A 42 -13.29 8.64 4.55
N PRO A 43 -12.46 7.80 5.20
CA PRO A 43 -12.77 6.38 5.38
C PRO A 43 -14.10 6.13 6.09
N HIS A 44 -14.55 7.06 6.94
CA HIS A 44 -15.85 6.96 7.61
C HIS A 44 -17.02 7.00 6.61
N LYS A 45 -16.95 7.85 5.58
CA LYS A 45 -17.98 7.88 4.52
C LYS A 45 -17.95 6.61 3.71
N ALA A 46 -16.76 6.07 3.42
CA ALA A 46 -16.62 4.81 2.71
C ALA A 46 -17.29 3.66 3.50
N MET A 47 -17.05 3.58 4.81
CA MET A 47 -17.72 2.62 5.70
C MET A 47 -19.24 2.81 5.73
N ARG A 48 -19.73 4.03 5.99
CA ARG A 48 -21.16 4.32 6.04
C ARG A 48 -21.87 4.00 4.73
N SER A 49 -21.20 4.23 3.60
CA SER A 49 -21.79 3.96 2.28
C SER A 49 -22.14 2.48 2.05
N LEU A 50 -21.54 1.53 2.78
CA LEU A 50 -21.94 0.13 2.73
C LEU A 50 -23.40 -0.10 3.18
N GLY A 51 -23.91 0.71 4.12
CA GLY A 51 -25.29 0.61 4.60
C GLY A 51 -26.33 1.23 3.66
N TYR A 52 -25.91 2.08 2.73
CA TYR A 52 -26.79 2.76 1.77
C TYR A 52 -26.65 2.24 0.33
N SER A 53 -25.63 1.42 0.09
CA SER A 53 -25.36 0.82 -1.21
C SER A 53 -26.09 -0.52 -1.32
N MET A 54 -27.10 -0.59 -2.19
CA MET A 54 -27.83 -1.83 -2.47
C MET A 54 -26.93 -2.93 -3.05
N VAL A 55 -25.74 -2.56 -3.56
CA VAL A 55 -24.74 -3.49 -4.11
C VAL A 55 -23.68 -3.90 -3.08
N GLY A 56 -23.72 -3.36 -1.86
CA GLY A 56 -22.74 -3.66 -0.81
C GLY A 56 -21.33 -3.11 -1.12
N GLU A 57 -21.25 -2.10 -1.99
CA GLU A 57 -19.99 -1.45 -2.36
C GLU A 57 -19.92 -0.01 -1.91
N ALA A 58 -18.75 0.42 -1.46
CA ALA A 58 -18.56 1.82 -1.13
C ALA A 58 -18.52 2.69 -2.40
N ASN A 59 -18.95 3.95 -2.29
CA ASN A 59 -18.97 4.91 -3.40
C ASN A 59 -18.50 6.30 -2.97
N VAL A 60 -17.23 6.40 -2.58
CA VAL A 60 -16.62 7.64 -2.08
C VAL A 60 -15.36 7.96 -2.87
N ILE A 61 -15.40 8.98 -3.73
CA ILE A 61 -14.28 9.31 -4.61
C ILE A 61 -12.97 9.62 -3.87
N GLY A 62 -13.07 10.15 -2.64
CA GLY A 62 -11.91 10.40 -1.77
C GLY A 62 -11.08 9.17 -1.41
N THR A 63 -11.58 7.95 -1.58
CA THR A 63 -10.78 6.74 -1.34
C THR A 63 -9.60 6.60 -2.32
N LEU A 64 -9.60 7.30 -3.45
CA LEU A 64 -8.45 7.38 -4.36
C LEU A 64 -7.16 7.82 -3.66
N PHE A 65 -7.28 8.65 -2.60
CA PHE A 65 -6.16 9.16 -1.83
C PHE A 65 -5.66 8.20 -0.73
N CYS A 66 -6.21 6.97 -0.66
CA CYS A 66 -5.80 5.97 0.34
C CYS A 66 -4.41 5.43 0.04
N CYS A 67 -3.51 5.55 1.02
CA CYS A 67 -2.14 5.02 0.97
C CYS A 67 -1.98 3.64 1.61
N GLU A 68 -3.09 2.98 2.00
CA GLU A 68 -3.07 1.58 2.46
C GLU A 68 -2.26 1.35 3.75
N CYS A 69 -2.11 2.39 4.58
CA CYS A 69 -1.39 2.34 5.86
C CYS A 69 -2.07 1.50 6.96
N ASN A 70 -3.32 1.07 6.74
CA ASN A 70 -4.14 0.27 7.66
C ASN A 70 -4.43 0.89 9.04
N LEU A 71 -4.07 2.15 9.30
CA LEU A 71 -4.25 2.76 10.63
C LEU A 71 -5.71 2.82 11.07
N CYS A 72 -6.63 3.07 10.12
CA CYS A 72 -8.07 3.09 10.37
C CYS A 72 -8.62 1.73 10.84
N THR A 73 -8.12 0.62 10.28
CA THR A 73 -8.49 -0.76 10.65
C THR A 73 -7.78 -1.22 11.91
N MET A 74 -6.48 -0.96 12.00
CA MET A 74 -5.65 -1.53 13.07
C MET A 74 -5.81 -0.76 14.39
N MET A 75 -6.02 0.55 14.33
CA MET A 75 -6.06 1.40 15.51
C MET A 75 -7.40 2.09 15.72
N ALA A 76 -7.93 2.75 14.68
CA ALA A 76 -8.93 3.80 14.87
C ALA A 76 -10.38 3.30 15.07
N CYS A 77 -10.80 2.25 14.37
CA CYS A 77 -12.17 1.77 14.46
C CYS A 77 -12.44 1.14 15.84
N PRO A 78 -13.41 1.66 16.64
CA PRO A 78 -13.74 1.11 17.94
C PRO A 78 -14.50 -0.23 17.82
N GLU A 79 -15.26 -0.39 16.74
CA GLU A 79 -15.99 -1.61 16.39
C GLU A 79 -15.13 -2.68 15.70
N ASP A 80 -13.81 -2.43 15.61
CA ASP A 80 -12.84 -3.36 15.03
C ASP A 80 -13.16 -3.80 13.58
N LEU A 81 -13.81 -2.93 12.82
CA LEU A 81 -14.11 -3.09 11.39
C LEU A 81 -12.88 -2.81 10.51
N ASP A 82 -13.03 -3.00 9.19
CA ASP A 82 -11.96 -2.83 8.21
C ASP A 82 -12.17 -1.67 7.21
N PRO A 83 -12.14 -0.39 7.67
CA PRO A 83 -12.24 0.77 6.78
C PRO A 83 -11.15 0.84 5.72
N SER A 84 -9.95 0.32 6.01
CA SER A 84 -8.84 0.29 5.06
C SER A 84 -9.24 -0.53 3.84
N LYS A 85 -9.69 -1.77 4.03
CA LYS A 85 -10.11 -2.65 2.93
C LYS A 85 -11.28 -2.07 2.13
N VAL A 86 -12.26 -1.46 2.79
CA VAL A 86 -13.37 -0.77 2.12
C VAL A 86 -12.87 0.36 1.23
N CYS A 87 -11.92 1.17 1.72
CA CYS A 87 -11.28 2.20 0.92
C CYS A 87 -10.49 1.63 -0.26
N VAL A 88 -9.70 0.57 -0.04
CA VAL A 88 -8.88 -0.06 -1.10
C VAL A 88 -9.76 -0.66 -2.19
N GLN A 89 -10.85 -1.33 -1.82
CA GLN A 89 -11.77 -1.90 -2.79
C GLN A 89 -12.44 -0.82 -3.64
N ASN A 90 -12.99 0.22 -3.01
CA ASN A 90 -13.58 1.33 -3.75
C ASN A 90 -12.54 2.06 -4.61
N LYS A 91 -11.33 2.29 -4.09
CA LYS A 91 -10.19 2.85 -4.83
C LYS A 91 -9.87 2.06 -6.10
N ARG A 92 -9.82 0.72 -6.03
CA ARG A 92 -9.58 -0.16 -7.18
C ARG A 92 -10.71 -0.07 -8.22
N ARG A 93 -11.97 -0.09 -7.77
CA ARG A 93 -13.14 0.08 -8.65
C ARG A 93 -13.10 1.42 -9.38
N LEU A 94 -12.91 2.52 -8.65
CA LEU A 94 -12.81 3.86 -9.22
C LEU A 94 -11.67 3.98 -10.24
N MET A 95 -10.52 3.35 -9.98
CA MET A 95 -9.43 3.29 -10.94
C MET A 95 -9.79 2.49 -12.20
N SER A 96 -10.47 1.34 -12.08
CA SER A 96 -10.93 0.59 -13.26
C SER A 96 -11.98 1.33 -14.09
N GLU A 97 -12.76 2.21 -13.45
CA GLU A 97 -13.70 3.12 -14.11
C GLU A 97 -13.03 4.37 -14.69
N GLY A 98 -11.70 4.51 -14.56
CA GLY A 98 -10.97 5.69 -15.04
C GLY A 98 -11.27 6.98 -14.28
N ARG A 99 -11.88 6.89 -13.09
CA ARG A 99 -12.27 8.06 -12.29
C ARG A 99 -11.02 8.73 -11.72
N LYS A 100 -10.93 10.05 -11.90
CA LYS A 100 -9.88 10.90 -11.35
C LYS A 100 -10.50 11.98 -10.48
N TRP A 101 -9.77 12.39 -9.45
CA TRP A 101 -10.11 13.55 -8.64
C TRP A 101 -8.85 14.36 -8.35
N GLU A 102 -8.72 15.49 -9.04
CA GLU A 102 -7.64 16.43 -8.83
C GLU A 102 -8.11 17.49 -7.85
N VAL A 103 -7.43 17.57 -6.70
CA VAL A 103 -7.68 18.56 -5.67
C VAL A 103 -6.42 18.74 -4.85
N GLU A 104 -6.16 19.99 -4.48
CA GLU A 104 -5.03 20.33 -3.62
C GLU A 104 -5.29 19.93 -2.18
N ALA A 105 -4.22 19.56 -1.48
CA ALA A 105 -4.33 19.29 -0.05
C ALA A 105 -4.63 20.58 0.70
N VAL A 106 -5.53 20.52 1.68
CA VAL A 106 -5.81 21.65 2.58
C VAL A 106 -4.59 21.92 3.44
N ALA A 107 -3.80 22.93 3.08
CA ALA A 107 -2.49 23.22 3.66
C ALA A 107 -2.52 23.49 5.17
N THR A 108 -3.62 24.02 5.69
CA THR A 108 -3.77 24.39 7.11
C THR A 108 -4.19 23.22 8.01
N ARG A 109 -4.73 22.13 7.46
CA ARG A 109 -5.23 21.00 8.28
C ARG A 109 -4.14 20.31 9.12
N PRO A 110 -2.90 20.11 8.63
CA PRO A 110 -1.82 19.56 9.43
C PRO A 110 -1.58 20.35 10.72
N GLU A 111 -1.61 21.69 10.65
CA GLU A 111 -1.33 22.58 11.77
C GLU A 111 -2.38 22.48 12.89
N LEU A 112 -3.61 22.08 12.56
CA LEU A 112 -4.71 22.02 13.53
C LEU A 112 -4.65 20.78 14.42
N HIS A 113 -4.45 19.61 13.81
CA HIS A 113 -4.78 18.34 14.47
C HIS A 113 -3.72 17.25 14.33
N LEU A 114 -2.72 17.41 13.45
CA LEU A 114 -1.77 16.34 13.16
C LEU A 114 -1.01 15.89 14.41
N ASP A 115 -0.52 16.84 15.20
CA ASP A 115 0.26 16.55 16.41
C ASP A 115 -0.58 15.90 17.51
N ASN A 116 -1.85 16.31 17.63
CA ASN A 116 -2.77 15.82 18.64
C ASN A 116 -3.39 14.45 18.32
N ARG A 117 -3.23 13.95 17.08
CA ARG A 117 -3.88 12.71 16.60
C ARG A 117 -2.91 11.64 16.13
N ARG A 118 -1.63 11.79 16.49
CA ARG A 118 -0.63 10.74 16.26
C ARG A 118 -0.98 9.50 17.06
N VAL A 119 -0.80 8.33 16.45
CA VAL A 119 -1.03 7.05 17.13
C VAL A 119 0.22 6.65 17.91
N PRO A 120 0.13 6.41 19.24
CA PRO A 120 1.24 5.89 20.01
C PRO A 120 1.60 4.47 19.54
N ILE A 121 2.79 4.30 18.96
CA ILE A 121 3.25 3.02 18.42
C ILE A 121 3.22 1.92 19.48
N GLY A 122 3.56 2.22 20.74
CA GLY A 122 3.48 1.25 21.83
C GLY A 122 2.06 0.71 22.08
N ARG A 123 1.01 1.53 21.88
CA ARG A 123 -0.39 1.07 21.98
C ARG A 123 -0.75 0.16 20.82
N LEU A 124 -0.29 0.50 19.61
CA LEU A 124 -0.48 -0.35 18.43
C LEU A 124 0.21 -1.71 18.62
N ILE A 125 1.48 -1.73 19.05
CA ILE A 125 2.23 -2.97 19.32
C ILE A 125 1.46 -3.89 20.28
N ARG A 126 0.95 -3.34 21.40
CA ARG A 126 0.15 -4.12 22.36
C ARG A 126 -1.17 -4.61 21.76
N LYS A 127 -1.88 -3.75 21.01
CA LYS A 127 -3.16 -4.13 20.36
C LYS A 127 -2.96 -5.27 19.35
N LEU A 128 -1.82 -5.29 18.66
CA LEU A 128 -1.46 -6.35 17.71
C LEU A 128 -0.90 -7.62 18.37
N GLY A 129 -0.75 -7.65 19.70
CA GLY A 129 -0.15 -8.77 20.41
C GLY A 129 1.35 -8.93 20.12
N LEU A 130 2.02 -7.87 19.65
CA LEU A 130 3.43 -7.91 19.26
C LEU A 130 4.38 -7.67 20.44
N ALA A 131 3.85 -7.29 21.61
CA ALA A 131 4.66 -6.95 22.78
C ALA A 131 5.47 -8.13 23.34
N ASP A 132 4.99 -9.36 23.16
CA ASP A 132 5.65 -10.57 23.66
C ASP A 132 6.81 -11.02 22.76
N PHE A 133 6.91 -10.46 21.55
CA PHE A 133 7.96 -10.80 20.60
C PHE A 133 9.22 -9.98 20.91
N LYS A 134 10.32 -10.68 21.23
CA LYS A 134 11.62 -10.05 21.44
C LYS A 134 12.19 -9.58 20.10
N ASN A 135 12.10 -8.26 19.83
CA ASN A 135 12.77 -7.65 18.68
C ASN A 135 14.28 -7.51 18.95
N LYS A 136 14.99 -8.63 18.95
CA LYS A 136 16.46 -8.65 19.01
C LYS A 136 17.11 -8.65 17.64
N GLY A 137 16.32 -8.74 16.56
CA GLY A 137 16.75 -9.01 15.18
C GLY A 137 17.99 -8.21 14.80
N PRO A 138 19.18 -8.79 14.97
CA PRO A 138 20.40 -8.02 14.78
C PRO A 138 20.50 -7.72 13.30
N LEU A 139 20.82 -6.48 12.96
CA LEU A 139 21.25 -6.18 11.60
C LEU A 139 22.57 -6.93 11.39
N LEU A 140 22.50 -8.04 10.67
CA LEU A 140 23.68 -8.77 10.28
C LEU A 140 24.29 -8.01 9.10
N GLU A 141 25.52 -7.53 9.25
CA GLU A 141 26.33 -7.02 8.14
C GLU A 141 26.84 -8.17 7.25
N ALA A 142 25.94 -9.07 6.86
CA ALA A 142 26.22 -10.17 5.96
C ALA A 142 25.67 -9.83 4.58
N SER A 143 26.53 -9.83 3.56
CA SER A 143 26.11 -9.75 2.18
C SER A 143 25.60 -11.11 1.71
N LEU A 144 24.32 -11.18 1.33
CA LEU A 144 23.77 -12.36 0.66
C LEU A 144 24.39 -12.46 -0.73
N MET A 145 25.31 -13.40 -0.91
CA MET A 145 25.90 -13.73 -2.22
C MET A 145 24.92 -14.59 -3.02
N ALA A 146 24.02 -13.95 -3.77
CA ALA A 146 23.13 -14.65 -4.69
C ALA A 146 23.87 -15.09 -5.96
N LYS A 147 23.81 -16.38 -6.30
CA LYS A 147 24.35 -16.90 -7.57
C LYS A 147 23.48 -16.58 -8.78
N ARG A 148 22.20 -16.29 -8.55
CA ARG A 148 21.21 -16.00 -9.58
C ARG A 148 20.21 -14.98 -9.05
N VAL A 149 19.92 -13.96 -9.85
CA VAL A 149 18.86 -12.97 -9.55
C VAL A 149 17.90 -12.87 -10.73
N LYS A 150 16.61 -12.66 -10.44
CA LYS A 150 15.57 -12.34 -11.41
C LYS A 150 15.06 -10.93 -11.10
N LEU A 151 15.21 -10.02 -12.05
CA LEU A 151 14.87 -8.60 -11.91
C LEU A 151 13.68 -8.25 -12.81
N PRO A 152 12.44 -8.15 -12.27
CA PRO A 152 11.26 -7.83 -13.07
C PRO A 152 11.36 -6.44 -13.71
N LEU A 153 10.96 -6.34 -14.98
CA LEU A 153 10.92 -5.06 -15.70
C LEU A 153 9.78 -4.16 -15.23
N LYS A 154 8.73 -4.74 -14.64
CA LYS A 154 7.60 -4.05 -14.00
C LYS A 154 7.65 -4.21 -12.48
N GLN A 155 8.51 -3.41 -11.84
CA GLN A 155 8.63 -3.37 -10.37
C GLN A 155 8.20 -2.02 -9.75
N HIS A 156 8.01 -1.00 -10.58
CA HIS A 156 7.62 0.35 -10.16
C HIS A 156 6.21 0.73 -10.66
N VAL A 157 5.69 1.86 -10.14
CA VAL A 157 4.33 2.37 -10.45
C VAL A 157 4.15 2.63 -11.96
N GLY A 158 5.16 3.23 -12.59
CA GLY A 158 5.16 3.59 -14.01
C GLY A 158 5.26 2.42 -15.00
N ALA A 159 5.30 2.67 -16.32
CA ALA A 159 5.31 1.64 -17.38
C ALA A 159 6.49 0.65 -17.25
N PRO A 160 6.41 -0.61 -17.72
CA PRO A 160 7.55 -1.54 -17.67
C PRO A 160 8.82 -0.94 -18.30
N ALA A 161 9.97 -1.11 -17.64
CA ALA A 161 11.25 -0.67 -18.19
C ALA A 161 11.65 -1.55 -19.39
N GLY A 162 12.20 -0.93 -20.44
CA GLY A 162 12.79 -1.64 -21.57
C GLY A 162 14.20 -2.11 -21.23
N ALA A 163 14.49 -3.39 -21.48
CA ALA A 163 15.84 -3.94 -21.29
C ALA A 163 16.83 -3.27 -22.25
N VAL A 164 18.01 -2.91 -21.75
CA VAL A 164 19.13 -2.36 -22.55
C VAL A 164 20.24 -3.39 -22.80
N VAL A 165 20.13 -4.57 -22.17
CA VAL A 165 21.06 -5.70 -22.31
C VAL A 165 20.42 -6.85 -23.08
N LYS A 166 21.25 -7.71 -23.66
CA LYS A 166 20.87 -8.91 -24.41
C LYS A 166 21.29 -10.18 -23.67
N VAL A 167 20.66 -11.30 -24.04
CA VAL A 167 21.08 -12.62 -23.55
C VAL A 167 22.53 -12.88 -23.94
N GLY A 168 23.35 -13.26 -22.96
CA GLY A 168 24.77 -13.50 -23.10
C GLY A 168 25.65 -12.34 -22.67
N ASP A 169 25.13 -11.14 -22.45
CA ASP A 169 25.94 -9.98 -22.06
C ASP A 169 26.52 -10.16 -20.65
N ALA A 170 27.77 -9.73 -20.47
CA ALA A 170 28.39 -9.65 -19.14
C ALA A 170 28.05 -8.29 -18.51
N VAL A 171 27.58 -8.31 -17.26
CA VAL A 171 27.20 -7.11 -16.50
C VAL A 171 27.93 -7.10 -15.17
N LYS A 172 28.26 -5.91 -14.68
CA LYS A 172 28.79 -5.69 -13.32
C LYS A 172 27.68 -5.19 -12.41
N CYS A 173 27.80 -5.47 -11.12
CA CYS A 173 26.91 -4.89 -10.12
C CYS A 173 26.87 -3.35 -10.25
N GLY A 174 25.66 -2.79 -10.34
CA GLY A 174 25.42 -1.37 -10.56
C GLY A 174 25.21 -0.96 -12.03
N ASP A 175 25.51 -1.82 -13.00
CA ASP A 175 25.29 -1.50 -14.41
C ASP A 175 23.81 -1.33 -14.73
N VAL A 176 23.48 -0.40 -15.63
CA VAL A 176 22.10 -0.19 -16.08
C VAL A 176 21.68 -1.33 -17.01
N ILE A 177 20.64 -2.07 -16.62
CA ILE A 177 20.13 -3.21 -17.38
C ILE A 177 18.75 -2.96 -18.00
N ALA A 178 17.99 -1.98 -17.50
CA ALA A 178 16.75 -1.53 -18.13
C ALA A 178 16.45 -0.06 -17.84
N LYS A 179 15.78 0.62 -18.77
CA LYS A 179 15.37 2.03 -18.65
C LYS A 179 13.89 2.18 -19.01
N PRO A 180 13.15 3.07 -18.33
CA PRO A 180 11.81 3.46 -18.78
C PRO A 180 11.90 4.19 -20.14
N ALA A 181 10.81 4.15 -20.91
CA ALA A 181 10.72 4.92 -22.15
C ALA A 181 10.80 6.44 -21.86
N GLU A 182 11.28 7.20 -22.85
CA GLU A 182 11.35 8.67 -22.72
C GLU A 182 9.97 9.25 -22.40
N ASN A 183 9.95 10.21 -21.46
CA ASN A 183 8.74 10.88 -20.98
C ASN A 183 7.68 9.97 -20.31
N GLN A 184 8.03 8.74 -19.97
CA GLN A 184 7.18 7.89 -19.13
C GLN A 184 7.64 7.88 -17.69
N LEU A 185 6.70 7.91 -16.75
CA LEU A 185 6.98 7.65 -15.34
C LEU A 185 7.61 6.25 -15.25
N GLY A 186 8.75 6.13 -14.55
CA GLY A 186 9.40 4.86 -14.30
C GLY A 186 10.73 5.02 -13.57
N ALA A 187 11.43 3.91 -13.34
CA ALA A 187 12.73 3.89 -12.68
C ALA A 187 13.73 3.05 -13.47
N VAL A 188 14.99 3.48 -13.47
CA VAL A 188 16.10 2.74 -14.06
C VAL A 188 16.38 1.51 -13.21
N ILE A 189 16.57 0.36 -13.86
CA ILE A 189 16.90 -0.90 -13.20
C ILE A 189 18.39 -1.16 -13.38
N HIS A 190 19.06 -1.45 -12.28
CA HIS A 190 20.49 -1.76 -12.23
C HIS A 190 20.72 -3.24 -11.89
N ALA A 191 21.82 -3.81 -12.37
CA ALA A 191 22.24 -5.16 -12.03
C ALA A 191 22.57 -5.27 -10.54
N SER A 192 21.88 -6.16 -9.82
CA SER A 192 22.12 -6.39 -8.38
C SER A 192 23.35 -7.25 -8.09
N ILE A 193 23.87 -7.97 -9.10
CA ILE A 193 25.09 -8.78 -9.03
C ILE A 193 25.88 -8.63 -10.32
N SER A 194 27.18 -8.92 -10.26
CA SER A 194 28.01 -9.12 -11.45
C SER A 194 27.79 -10.53 -11.98
N GLY A 195 27.76 -10.70 -13.30
CA GLY A 195 27.52 -12.00 -13.92
C GLY A 195 27.19 -11.90 -15.40
N ARG A 196 26.50 -12.91 -15.93
CA ARG A 196 26.05 -12.98 -17.32
C ARG A 196 24.53 -13.01 -17.41
N VAL A 197 23.98 -12.27 -18.35
CA VAL A 197 22.53 -12.25 -18.62
C VAL A 197 22.13 -13.58 -19.26
N LYS A 198 21.27 -14.34 -18.60
CA LYS A 198 20.77 -15.64 -19.09
C LYS A 198 19.46 -15.54 -19.84
N GLU A 199 18.60 -14.62 -19.42
CA GLU A 199 17.26 -14.47 -19.97
C GLU A 199 16.85 -13.00 -19.94
N VAL A 200 16.18 -12.55 -20.99
CA VAL A 200 15.53 -11.24 -21.08
C VAL A 200 14.11 -11.49 -21.58
N SER A 201 13.13 -11.40 -20.69
CA SER A 201 11.71 -11.60 -20.96
C SER A 201 10.87 -10.55 -20.22
N ASP A 202 9.94 -10.94 -19.35
CA ASP A 202 9.25 -10.06 -18.41
C ASP A 202 10.16 -9.58 -17.26
N ALA A 203 11.30 -10.25 -17.13
CA ALA A 203 12.37 -9.96 -16.20
C ALA A 203 13.74 -10.24 -16.84
N ILE A 204 14.78 -9.70 -16.24
CA ILE A 204 16.17 -9.99 -16.59
C ILE A 204 16.73 -10.97 -15.56
N VAL A 205 17.30 -12.08 -16.03
CA VAL A 205 17.96 -13.07 -15.18
C VAL A 205 19.48 -12.94 -15.34
N ILE A 206 20.19 -12.74 -14.22
CA ILE A 206 21.65 -12.67 -14.17
C ILE A 206 22.16 -13.85 -13.34
N GLU A 207 23.17 -14.55 -13.83
CA GLU A 207 23.90 -15.60 -13.12
C GLU A 207 25.36 -15.19 -12.93
N ALA A 208 25.86 -15.30 -11.70
CA ALA A 208 27.24 -14.95 -11.32
C ALA A 208 28.26 -15.97 -11.84
#